data_AF-A0A357B1J6-F1
#
_entry.id   AF-A0A357B1J6-F1
#
_cell.length_a   1.000
_cell.length_b   1.000
_cell.length_c   1.000
_cell.angle_alpha   90.00
_cell.angle_beta   90.00
_cell.angle_gamma   90.00
#
_symmetry.space_group_name_H-M   'P 1'
#
loop_
_entity.id
_entity.type
_entity.pdbx_description
1 polymer ?
#
loop_
_entity_poly.entity_id
_entity_poly.type
_entity_poly.pdbx_seq_one_letter_code
_entity_poly.pdbx_strand_id
1 'polypeptide(L)'
;MAWFTNLKIFKKLILGFLIAALITASVSAVGFSSLNSIRQAEKDLYEKDVLGLEYAGSAGVTFQQMRYTSLKLAHTDPGDMSAIKSGVDEIGIYIEEINDLLAKCDSAITNESIRALLTTIQADWKEYSSA
;
A
#
# COMPACT_ATOMS: atom_id res chain seq x y z
N MET A 1 -32.57 38.64 -31.14
CA MET A 1 -31.83 37.91 -32.21
C MET A 1 -31.31 38.79 -33.36
N ALA A 2 -31.81 40.01 -33.55
CA ALA A 2 -31.33 40.93 -34.60
C ALA A 2 -29.82 41.28 -34.53
N TRP A 3 -29.23 41.21 -33.33
CA TRP A 3 -27.80 41.52 -33.11
C TRP A 3 -26.85 40.49 -33.73
N PHE A 4 -27.24 39.20 -33.74
CA PHE A 4 -26.44 38.12 -34.31
C PHE A 4 -26.64 38.02 -35.82
N THR A 5 -27.83 38.38 -36.33
CA THR A 5 -28.13 38.35 -37.77
C THR A 5 -27.41 39.47 -38.53
N ASN A 6 -27.19 40.63 -37.91
CA ASN A 6 -26.49 41.79 -38.50
C ASN A 6 -24.95 41.68 -38.56
N LEU A 7 -24.36 40.61 -38.05
CA LEU A 7 -22.92 40.37 -38.14
C LEU A 7 -22.55 39.75 -39.50
N LYS A 8 -21.40 40.16 -40.08
CA LYS A 8 -20.81 39.48 -41.25
C LYS A 8 -20.58 38.00 -40.93
N ILE A 9 -20.82 37.10 -41.90
CA ILE A 9 -20.75 35.63 -41.75
C ILE A 9 -19.46 35.16 -41.04
N PHE A 10 -18.32 35.76 -41.37
CA PHE A 10 -17.02 35.50 -40.72
C PHE A 10 -17.05 35.68 -39.19
N LYS A 11 -17.70 36.74 -38.69
CA LYS A 11 -17.81 37.00 -37.24
C LYS A 11 -18.71 35.97 -36.54
N LYS A 12 -19.74 35.45 -37.21
CA LYS A 12 -20.62 34.40 -36.66
C LYS A 12 -19.87 33.08 -36.48
N LEU A 13 -19.01 32.75 -37.44
CA LEU A 13 -18.19 31.53 -37.39
C LEU A 13 -17.15 31.60 -36.27
N ILE A 14 -16.45 32.73 -36.14
CA ILE A 14 -15.50 32.96 -35.03
C ILE A 14 -16.21 32.91 -33.68
N LEU A 15 -17.39 33.53 -33.57
CA LEU A 15 -18.13 33.54 -32.30
C LEU A 15 -18.59 32.13 -31.90
N GLY A 16 -19.03 31.32 -32.87
CA GLY A 16 -19.35 29.91 -32.62
C GLY A 16 -18.13 29.10 -32.16
N PHE A 17 -16.98 29.30 -32.80
CA PHE A 17 -15.72 28.66 -32.41
C PHE A 17 -15.29 29.07 -31.00
N LEU A 18 -15.40 30.36 -30.66
CA LEU A 18 -15.06 30.87 -29.33
C LEU A 18 -15.96 30.28 -28.25
N ILE A 19 -17.26 30.16 -28.50
CA ILE A 19 -18.19 29.53 -27.55
C ILE A 19 -17.81 28.05 -27.34
N ALA A 20 -17.52 27.31 -28.41
CA ALA A 20 -17.08 25.92 -28.30
C ALA A 20 -15.75 25.80 -27.53
N ALA A 21 -14.77 26.66 -27.81
CA ALA A 21 -13.50 26.69 -27.10
C ALA A 21 -13.68 26.98 -25.61
N LEU A 22 -14.63 27.84 -25.24
CA LEU A 22 -14.91 28.22 -23.86
C LEU A 22 -15.57 27.08 -23.07
N ILE A 23 -16.46 26.33 -23.73
CA ILE A 23 -17.04 25.09 -23.16
C ILE A 23 -15.92 24.07 -22.92
N THR A 24 -15.09 23.80 -23.92
CA THR A 24 -13.97 22.84 -23.80
C THR A 24 -12.97 23.26 -22.71
N ALA A 25 -12.63 24.54 -22.61
CA ALA A 25 -11.74 25.05 -21.56
C ALA A 25 -12.32 24.82 -20.16
N SER A 26 -13.63 25.01 -20.00
CA SER A 26 -14.32 24.80 -18.72
C SER A 26 -14.35 23.33 -18.31
N VAL A 27 -14.67 22.43 -19.26
CA VAL A 27 -14.67 20.98 -19.02
C VAL A 27 -13.26 20.47 -18.71
N SER A 28 -12.23 20.96 -19.42
CA SER A 28 -10.83 20.63 -19.16
C SER A 28 -10.38 21.04 -17.75
N ALA A 29 -10.82 22.21 -17.26
CA ALA A 29 -10.50 22.66 -15.89
C ALA A 29 -11.10 21.74 -14.82
N VAL A 30 -12.38 21.36 -14.97
CA VAL A 30 -13.04 20.42 -14.04
C VAL A 30 -12.42 19.03 -14.10
N GLY A 31 -12.09 18.56 -15.30
CA GLY A 31 -11.40 17.28 -15.51
C GLY A 31 -10.03 17.24 -14.84
N PHE A 32 -9.25 18.31 -14.97
CA PHE A 32 -7.93 18.42 -14.34
C PHE A 32 -8.01 18.39 -12.81
N SER A 33 -8.96 19.12 -12.20
CA SER A 33 -9.16 19.08 -10.75
C SER A 33 -9.54 17.68 -10.25
N SER A 34 -10.35 16.95 -11.02
CA SER A 34 -10.77 15.59 -10.69
C SER A 34 -9.64 14.56 -10.82
N LEU A 35 -8.74 14.75 -11.79
CA LEU A 35 -7.55 13.89 -11.94
C LEU A 35 -6.58 14.06 -10.77
N ASN A 36 -6.45 15.27 -10.23
CA ASN A 36 -5.56 15.51 -9.11
C ASN A 36 -6.05 14.85 -7.81
N SER A 37 -7.37 14.85 -7.56
CA SER A 37 -7.95 14.14 -6.41
C SER A 37 -7.85 12.62 -6.55
N ILE A 38 -8.04 12.07 -7.75
CA ILE A 38 -7.83 10.63 -8.02
C ILE A 38 -6.37 10.24 -7.78
N ARG A 39 -5.41 11.02 -8.27
CA ARG A 39 -3.98 10.76 -8.09
C ARG A 39 -3.57 10.76 -6.61
N GLN A 40 -4.21 11.60 -5.81
CA GLN A 40 -3.97 11.63 -4.36
C GLN A 40 -4.61 10.42 -3.65
N ALA A 41 -5.82 10.02 -4.05
CA ALA A 41 -6.47 8.81 -3.56
C ALA A 41 -5.70 7.53 -3.96
N GLU A 42 -5.12 7.47 -5.16
CA GLU A 42 -4.24 6.36 -5.59
C GLU A 42 -2.98 6.27 -4.75
N LYS A 43 -2.31 7.42 -4.49
CA LYS A 43 -1.16 7.47 -3.60
C LYS A 43 -1.52 6.98 -2.20
N ASP A 44 -2.63 7.45 -1.66
CA ASP A 44 -3.08 7.06 -0.33
C ASP A 44 -3.42 5.57 -0.27
N LEU A 45 -4.14 5.03 -1.26
CA LEU A 45 -4.47 3.60 -1.32
C LEU A 45 -3.22 2.72 -1.43
N TYR A 46 -2.28 3.09 -2.31
CA TYR A 46 -1.06 2.33 -2.54
C TYR A 46 -0.11 2.41 -1.33
N GLU A 47 0.19 3.64 -0.88
CA GLU A 47 1.18 3.87 0.18
C GLU A 47 0.68 3.42 1.56
N LYS A 48 -0.64 3.49 1.84
CA LYS A 48 -1.17 3.25 3.19
C LYS A 48 -1.78 1.87 3.38
N ASP A 49 -2.54 1.38 2.41
CA ASP A 49 -3.31 0.14 2.59
C ASP A 49 -2.68 -1.05 1.87
N VAL A 50 -2.21 -0.89 0.63
CA VAL A 50 -1.61 -1.99 -0.14
C VAL A 50 -0.23 -2.37 0.41
N LEU A 51 0.64 -1.40 0.69
CA LEU A 51 1.94 -1.68 1.31
C LEU A 51 1.81 -2.28 2.70
N GLY A 52 0.88 -1.77 3.52
CA GLY A 52 0.59 -2.34 4.84
C GLY A 52 0.11 -3.80 4.74
N LEU A 53 -0.71 -4.13 3.75
CA LEU A 53 -1.15 -5.49 3.48
C LEU A 53 0.00 -6.39 3.00
N GLU A 54 0.88 -5.90 2.13
CA GLU A 54 2.06 -6.64 1.66
C GLU A 54 3.01 -6.99 2.81
N TYR A 55 3.30 -6.01 3.67
CA TYR A 55 4.15 -6.23 4.85
C TYR A 55 3.51 -7.22 5.83
N ALA A 56 2.20 -7.10 6.08
CA ALA A 56 1.48 -8.02 6.96
C ALA A 56 1.45 -9.45 6.40
N GLY A 57 1.20 -9.60 5.09
CA GLY A 57 1.24 -10.88 4.40
C GLY A 57 2.64 -11.52 4.46
N SER A 58 3.67 -10.73 4.21
CA SER A 58 5.07 -11.17 4.30
C SER A 58 5.42 -11.62 5.71
N ALA A 59 5.05 -10.85 6.74
CA ALA A 59 5.28 -11.22 8.14
C ALA A 59 4.63 -12.57 8.48
N GLY A 60 3.40 -12.79 7.99
CA GLY A 60 2.70 -14.06 8.14
C GLY A 60 3.41 -15.23 7.47
N VAL A 61 3.96 -15.04 6.27
CA VAL A 61 4.75 -16.07 5.56
C VAL A 61 6.05 -16.38 6.31
N THR A 62 6.82 -15.36 6.69
CA THR A 62 8.07 -15.50 7.43
C THR A 62 7.85 -16.20 8.76
N PHE A 63 6.74 -15.90 9.45
CA PHE A 63 6.34 -16.62 10.66
C PHE A 63 6.13 -18.12 10.42
N GLN A 64 5.46 -18.51 9.33
CA GLN A 64 5.28 -19.93 9.02
C GLN A 64 6.59 -20.62 8.64
N GLN A 65 7.51 -19.92 7.96
CA GLN A 65 8.84 -20.45 7.66
C GLN A 65 9.62 -20.72 8.95
N MET A 66 9.62 -19.77 9.89
CA MET A 66 10.23 -19.94 11.20
C MET A 66 9.62 -21.13 11.97
N ARG A 67 8.29 -21.29 11.97
CA ARG A 67 7.62 -22.45 12.59
C ARG A 67 8.03 -23.76 11.95
N TYR A 68 8.13 -23.78 10.62
CA TYR A 68 8.60 -24.96 9.89
C TYR A 68 10.04 -25.31 10.25
N THR A 69 10.95 -24.33 10.28
CA THR A 69 12.35 -24.53 10.69
C THR A 69 12.44 -25.03 12.14
N SER A 70 11.62 -24.48 13.04
CA SER A 70 11.53 -24.95 14.43
C SER A 70 11.09 -26.42 14.52
N LEU A 71 10.09 -26.80 13.74
CA LEU A 71 9.62 -28.19 13.66
C LEU A 71 10.67 -29.12 13.06
N LYS A 72 11.38 -28.68 12.03
CA LYS A 72 12.48 -29.42 11.40
C LYS A 72 13.61 -29.67 12.41
N LEU A 73 13.98 -28.67 13.21
CA LEU A 73 14.96 -28.81 14.27
C LEU A 73 14.56 -29.85 15.31
N ALA A 74 13.28 -29.91 15.69
CA ALA A 74 12.76 -30.92 16.63
C ALA A 74 12.92 -32.37 16.13
N HIS A 75 13.09 -32.57 14.82
CA HIS A 75 13.29 -33.88 14.19
C HIS A 75 14.73 -34.10 13.69
N THR A 76 15.63 -33.14 13.91
CA THR A 76 17.02 -33.23 13.50
C THR A 76 17.80 -34.13 14.46
N ASP A 77 18.76 -34.89 13.94
CA ASP A 77 19.64 -35.73 14.77
C ASP A 77 20.38 -34.85 15.80
N PRO A 78 20.29 -35.13 17.11
CA PRO A 78 21.04 -34.40 18.14
C PRO A 78 22.57 -34.37 17.92
N GLY A 79 23.11 -35.33 17.17
CA GLY A 79 24.53 -35.35 16.78
C GLY A 79 24.90 -34.37 15.66
N ASP A 80 23.92 -33.88 14.90
CA ASP A 80 24.14 -32.93 13.80
C ASP A 80 24.13 -31.47 14.28
N MET A 81 25.16 -31.14 15.06
CA MET A 81 25.34 -29.78 15.61
C MET A 81 25.41 -28.70 14.54
N SER A 82 25.84 -29.03 13.31
CA SER A 82 25.89 -28.08 12.20
C SER A 82 24.49 -27.71 11.72
N ALA A 83 23.62 -28.71 11.51
CA ALA A 83 22.23 -28.48 11.13
C ALA A 83 21.46 -27.74 12.24
N ILE A 84 21.70 -28.09 13.50
CA ILE A 84 21.10 -27.42 14.67
C ILE A 84 21.50 -25.95 14.69
N LYS A 85 22.80 -25.64 14.60
CA LYS A 85 23.29 -24.27 14.60
C LYS A 85 22.69 -23.46 13.44
N SER A 86 22.68 -24.01 12.23
CA SER A 86 22.13 -23.34 11.06
C SER A 86 20.64 -23.02 11.22
N GLY A 87 19.85 -23.96 11.75
CA GLY A 87 18.42 -23.72 11.96
C GLY A 87 18.14 -22.69 13.05
N VAL A 88 18.95 -22.65 14.11
CA VAL A 88 18.85 -21.60 15.14
C VAL A 88 19.22 -20.23 14.56
N ASP A 89 20.28 -20.16 13.75
CA ASP A 89 20.69 -18.94 13.06
C ASP A 89 19.57 -18.45 12.10
N GLU A 90 18.94 -19.36 11.33
CA GLU A 90 17.79 -19.06 10.46
C GLU A 90 16.57 -18.53 11.24
N ILE A 91 16.25 -19.14 12.39
CA ILE A 91 15.15 -18.67 13.25
C ILE A 91 15.43 -17.24 13.73
N GLY A 92 16.67 -16.94 14.11
CA GLY A 92 17.07 -15.57 14.50
C GLY A 92 16.82 -14.56 13.38
N ILE A 93 17.20 -14.90 12.14
CA ILE A 93 16.96 -14.05 10.96
C ILE A 93 15.46 -13.82 10.76
N TYR A 94 14.63 -14.86 10.85
CA TYR A 94 13.18 -14.72 10.70
C TYR A 94 12.56 -13.86 11.79
N ILE A 95 13.05 -13.94 13.04
CA ILE A 95 12.58 -13.07 14.12
C ILE A 95 12.87 -11.60 13.80
N GLU A 96 14.08 -11.28 13.35
CA GLU A 96 14.45 -9.92 12.95
C GLU A 96 13.60 -9.43 11.77
N GLU A 97 13.38 -10.27 10.77
CA GLU A 97 12.58 -9.94 9.59
C GLU A 97 11.11 -9.69 9.94
N ILE A 98 10.51 -10.51 10.81
CA ILE A 98 9.13 -10.30 11.29
C ILE A 98 9.04 -8.98 12.07
N ASN A 99 10.02 -8.67 12.93
CA ASN A 99 10.06 -7.40 13.67
C ASN A 99 10.09 -6.19 12.73
N ASP A 100 10.94 -6.24 11.69
CA ASP A 100 11.04 -5.18 10.69
C ASP A 100 9.75 -5.03 9.88
N LEU A 101 9.16 -6.14 9.43
CA LEU A 101 7.88 -6.12 8.69
C LEU A 101 6.73 -5.57 9.53
N LEU A 102 6.64 -5.93 10.81
CA LEU A 102 5.63 -5.40 11.72
C LEU A 102 5.83 -3.90 12.01
N ALA A 103 7.08 -3.42 12.06
CA ALA A 103 7.38 -1.98 12.17
C ALA A 103 6.97 -1.21 10.91
N LYS A 104 7.24 -1.78 9.73
CA LYS A 104 6.82 -1.23 8.44
C LYS A 104 5.28 -1.18 8.33
N CYS A 105 4.58 -2.22 8.78
CA CYS A 105 3.12 -2.23 8.91
C CYS A 105 2.61 -1.03 9.73
N ASP A 106 3.18 -0.79 10.91
CA ASP A 106 2.72 0.30 11.80
C ASP A 106 2.89 1.69 11.17
N SER A 107 3.94 1.86 10.37
CA SER A 107 4.22 3.10 9.63
C SER A 107 3.30 3.32 8.42
N ALA A 108 2.81 2.24 7.79
CA ALA A 108 1.97 2.30 6.59
C ALA A 108 0.48 2.42 6.93
N ILE A 109 0.02 1.70 7.98
CA ILE A 109 -1.41 1.58 8.30
C ILE A 109 -1.94 2.88 8.93
N THR A 110 -2.94 3.49 8.28
CA THR A 110 -3.61 4.69 8.80
C THR A 110 -5.00 4.43 9.37
N ASN A 111 -5.60 3.28 9.05
CA ASN A 111 -6.90 2.88 9.56
C ASN A 111 -6.83 2.42 11.02
N GLU A 112 -7.63 3.05 11.91
CA GLU A 112 -7.64 2.75 13.35
C GLU A 112 -8.04 1.31 13.68
N SER A 113 -8.97 0.72 12.93
CA SER A 113 -9.41 -0.67 13.16
C SER A 113 -8.29 -1.66 12.84
N ILE A 114 -7.53 -1.42 11.77
CA ILE A 114 -6.38 -2.25 11.39
C ILE A 114 -5.25 -2.04 12.40
N ARG A 115 -5.03 -0.80 12.88
CA ARG A 115 -4.03 -0.50 13.91
C ARG A 115 -4.30 -1.24 15.22
N ALA A 116 -5.55 -1.40 15.63
CA ALA A 116 -5.92 -2.19 16.81
C ALA A 116 -5.57 -3.69 16.65
N LEU A 117 -5.82 -4.26 15.46
CA LEU A 117 -5.41 -5.63 15.13
C LEU A 117 -3.89 -5.78 15.14
N LEU A 118 -3.15 -4.84 14.51
CA LEU A 118 -1.70 -4.86 14.49
C LEU A 118 -1.11 -4.78 15.90
N THR A 119 -1.67 -3.94 16.77
CA THR A 119 -1.25 -3.83 18.17
C THR A 119 -1.37 -5.17 18.90
N THR A 120 -2.46 -5.89 18.65
CA THR A 120 -2.69 -7.23 19.23
C THR A 120 -1.64 -8.21 18.71
N ILE A 121 -1.42 -8.24 17.40
CA ILE A 121 -0.41 -9.11 16.76
C ILE A 121 0.99 -8.83 17.31
N GLN A 122 1.37 -7.56 17.46
CA GLN A 122 2.69 -7.18 18.00
C GLN A 122 2.86 -7.60 19.46
N ALA A 123 1.80 -7.52 20.27
CA ALA A 123 1.83 -8.00 21.65
C ALA A 123 2.03 -9.53 21.71
N ASP A 124 1.20 -10.28 20.98
CA ASP A 124 1.27 -11.74 20.90
C ASP A 124 2.61 -12.22 20.34
N TRP A 125 3.12 -11.52 19.32
CA TRP A 125 4.42 -11.81 18.71
C TRP A 125 5.57 -11.57 19.68
N LYS A 126 5.52 -10.51 20.48
CA LYS A 126 6.54 -10.22 21.48
C LYS A 126 6.58 -11.29 22.57
N GLU A 127 5.41 -11.78 22.99
CA GLU A 127 5.33 -12.92 23.91
C GLU A 127 5.94 -14.17 23.26
N TYR A 128 5.50 -14.52 22.06
CA TYR A 128 5.95 -15.71 21.32
C TYR A 128 7.47 -15.73 21.07
N SER A 129 8.04 -14.62 20.59
CA SER A 129 9.45 -14.52 20.22
C SER A 129 10.40 -14.42 21.42
N SER A 130 9.87 -14.17 22.62
CA SER A 130 10.62 -14.14 23.88
C SER A 130 10.66 -15.47 24.63
N ALA A 131 9.84 -16.44 24.20
CA ALA A 131 9.73 -17.78 24.76
C ALA A 131 10.73 -18.75 24.11
#